data_AF-A0A059LQV0-F1
#
_entry.id   AF-A0A059LQV0-F1
#
_cell.length_a   1.000
_cell.length_b   1.000
_cell.length_c   1.000
_cell.angle_alpha   90.00
_cell.angle_beta   90.00
_cell.angle_gamma   90.00
#
_symmetry.space_group_name_H-M   'P 1'
#
loop_
_entity.id
_entity.type
_entity.pdbx_description
1 polymer ?
#
loop_
_entity_poly.entity_id
_entity_poly.type
_entity_poly.pdbx_seq_one_letter_code
_entity_poly.pdbx_strand_id
1 'polypeptide(L)'
;MLNVQYRMHAAIMEWSSKTLYDGRLRAHESCQSRSLEQVLGRDGLEARGREVEAASAAADSKPDKAKRKPEKKNRGAAGAARAAKVSAAPPAAPGLSLASCPCLSPSTALLLIDTAGCEMEEAATADQGSKSNAREAEVAMTHVRRLHAMGLGLDQIGIITPYAAQVSLLRDLRRALFGEQAALEVSTVDGFQGREKEAIVISAVRSNDKRSVGFLNDARRMNVAVTRARCHCALVGDSETLKTDPFLNKLVEYFEQEGEQESACLLVDA
;
A
#
# COMPACT_ATOMS: atom_id res chain seq x y z
N MET A 1 -30.88 -4.70 11.23
CA MET A 1 -29.55 -4.34 10.72
C MET A 1 -28.59 -5.41 11.23
N LEU A 2 -27.72 -5.96 10.37
CA LEU A 2 -26.69 -6.91 10.80
C LEU A 2 -25.57 -6.11 11.49
N ASN A 3 -25.27 -6.43 12.73
CA ASN A 3 -24.29 -5.69 13.54
C ASN A 3 -22.93 -6.41 13.65
N VAL A 4 -22.80 -7.60 13.06
CA VAL A 4 -21.57 -8.39 13.07
C VAL A 4 -20.99 -8.43 11.65
N GLN A 5 -19.68 -8.17 11.55
CA GLN A 5 -18.94 -8.22 10.29
C GLN A 5 -17.85 -9.29 10.34
N TYR A 6 -17.55 -9.91 9.19
CA TYR A 6 -16.66 -11.07 9.06
C TYR A 6 -15.43 -10.79 8.17
N ARG A 7 -15.16 -9.52 7.87
CA ARG A 7 -14.22 -9.09 6.84
C ARG A 7 -12.97 -8.45 7.42
N MET A 8 -13.16 -7.38 8.19
CA MET A 8 -12.15 -6.39 8.54
C MET A 8 -11.54 -6.70 9.91
N HIS A 9 -10.25 -6.43 10.06
CA HIS A 9 -9.60 -6.28 11.35
C HIS A 9 -10.39 -5.30 12.24
N ALA A 10 -10.41 -5.55 13.56
CA ALA A 10 -11.20 -4.76 14.49
C ALA A 10 -10.86 -3.26 14.42
N ALA A 11 -9.57 -2.90 14.37
CA ALA A 11 -9.13 -1.51 14.27
C ALA A 11 -9.65 -0.79 13.01
N ILE A 12 -9.69 -1.48 11.85
CA ILE A 12 -10.21 -0.89 10.60
C ILE A 12 -11.73 -0.66 10.71
N MET A 13 -12.45 -1.63 11.28
CA MET A 13 -13.89 -1.55 11.47
C MET A 13 -14.27 -0.43 12.47
N GLU A 14 -13.52 -0.30 13.55
CA GLU A 14 -13.88 0.51 14.71
C GLU A 14 -14.05 2.00 14.37
N TRP A 15 -13.19 2.58 13.53
CA TRP A 15 -13.39 3.94 13.02
C TRP A 15 -14.72 4.11 12.30
N SER A 16 -15.03 3.20 11.37
CA SER A 16 -16.27 3.23 10.59
C SER A 16 -17.46 3.08 11.53
N SER A 17 -17.38 2.16 12.50
CA SER A 17 -18.39 1.89 13.51
C SER A 17 -18.72 3.15 14.32
N LYS A 18 -17.69 3.78 14.92
CA LYS A 18 -17.82 4.99 15.75
C LYS A 18 -18.36 6.18 14.95
N THR A 19 -17.89 6.36 13.72
CA THR A 19 -18.15 7.58 12.95
C THR A 19 -19.48 7.54 12.20
N LEU A 20 -19.92 6.36 11.75
CA LEU A 20 -21.04 6.24 10.79
C LEU A 20 -22.12 5.24 11.18
N TYR A 21 -21.88 4.40 12.20
CA TYR A 21 -22.80 3.34 12.60
C TYR A 21 -23.08 3.32 14.11
N ASP A 22 -22.97 4.47 14.77
CA ASP A 22 -23.24 4.67 16.21
C ASP A 22 -22.51 3.68 17.14
N GLY A 23 -21.33 3.21 16.74
CA GLY A 23 -20.54 2.22 17.49
C GLY A 23 -21.16 0.82 17.54
N ARG A 24 -22.12 0.51 16.66
CA ARG A 24 -22.89 -0.75 16.74
C ARG A 24 -22.24 -1.94 16.01
N LEU A 25 -21.29 -1.69 15.12
CA LEU A 25 -20.61 -2.78 14.39
C LEU A 25 -19.62 -3.50 15.30
N ARG A 26 -19.61 -4.83 15.20
CA ARG A 26 -18.71 -5.73 15.93
C ARG A 26 -17.98 -6.65 14.96
N ALA A 27 -16.68 -6.83 15.18
CA ALA A 27 -15.89 -7.79 14.43
C ALA A 27 -16.14 -9.20 14.96
N HIS A 28 -16.36 -10.15 14.06
CA HIS A 28 -16.43 -11.55 14.41
C HIS A 28 -15.03 -12.08 14.79
N GLU A 29 -14.97 -13.07 15.68
CA GLU A 29 -13.71 -13.66 16.18
C GLU A 29 -12.78 -14.15 15.06
N SER A 30 -13.35 -14.60 13.94
CA SER A 30 -12.60 -15.05 12.76
C SER A 30 -11.85 -13.94 12.02
N CYS A 31 -12.12 -12.66 12.32
CA CYS A 31 -11.51 -11.52 11.62
C CYS A 31 -11.00 -10.42 12.54
N GLN A 32 -11.40 -10.39 13.81
CA GLN A 32 -11.08 -9.29 14.73
C GLN A 32 -9.56 -9.05 14.89
N SER A 33 -8.76 -10.11 14.84
CA SER A 33 -7.29 -10.09 14.95
C SER A 33 -6.60 -10.51 13.65
N ARG A 34 -7.27 -10.35 12.51
CA ARG A 34 -6.71 -10.67 11.19
C ARG A 34 -5.54 -9.74 10.85
N SER A 35 -4.34 -10.29 10.67
CA SER A 35 -3.13 -9.52 10.37
C SER A 35 -2.47 -9.98 9.07
N LEU A 36 -1.55 -9.18 8.52
CA LEU A 36 -0.76 -9.59 7.36
C LEU A 36 0.09 -10.83 7.68
N GLU A 37 0.55 -10.99 8.93
CA GLU A 37 1.28 -12.18 9.37
C GLU A 37 0.53 -13.50 9.10
N GLN A 38 -0.78 -13.51 9.37
CA GLN A 38 -1.62 -14.68 9.16
C GLN A 38 -1.84 -14.97 7.66
N VAL A 39 -1.86 -13.93 6.84
CA VAL A 39 -2.04 -14.04 5.37
C VAL A 39 -0.76 -14.55 4.69
N LEU A 40 0.41 -14.12 5.17
CA LEU A 40 1.71 -14.48 4.59
C LEU A 40 2.09 -15.96 4.84
N GLY A 41 1.46 -16.62 5.82
CA GLY A 41 1.74 -18.02 6.17
C GLY A 41 3.15 -18.25 6.75
N ARG A 42 3.45 -19.47 7.18
CA ARG A 42 4.80 -19.84 7.69
C ARG A 42 5.88 -19.69 6.61
N ASP A 43 5.54 -19.99 5.35
CA ASP A 43 6.48 -19.93 4.23
C ASP A 43 6.95 -18.50 3.91
N GLY A 44 6.06 -17.50 4.05
CA GLY A 44 6.42 -16.08 3.93
C GLY A 44 7.31 -15.60 5.07
N LEU A 45 7.15 -16.17 6.28
CA LEU A 45 8.04 -15.89 7.41
C LEU A 45 9.41 -16.56 7.29
N GLU A 46 9.48 -17.78 6.76
CA GLU A 46 10.75 -18.48 6.55
C GLU A 46 11.61 -17.84 5.44
N ALA A 47 10.97 -17.23 4.43
CA ALA A 47 11.66 -16.36 3.46
C ALA A 47 12.38 -15.18 4.16
N ARG A 48 11.79 -14.61 5.23
CA ARG A 48 12.40 -13.55 6.04
C ARG A 48 13.69 -14.01 6.72
N GLY A 49 13.75 -15.25 7.20
CA GLY A 49 14.94 -15.80 7.87
C GLY A 49 16.14 -15.88 6.93
N ARG A 50 15.91 -16.36 5.70
CA ARG A 50 16.98 -16.53 4.70
C ARG A 50 17.48 -15.21 4.12
N GLU A 51 16.60 -14.22 3.93
CA GLU A 51 17.01 -12.91 3.42
C GLU A 51 17.77 -12.07 4.47
N VAL A 52 17.39 -12.15 5.74
CA VAL A 52 18.12 -11.48 6.83
C VAL A 52 19.50 -12.11 7.03
N GLU A 53 19.62 -13.44 6.98
CA GLU A 53 20.91 -14.13 7.00
C GLU A 53 21.78 -13.81 5.76
N ALA A 54 21.18 -13.74 4.57
CA ALA A 54 21.89 -13.39 3.34
C ALA A 54 22.36 -11.92 3.33
N ALA A 55 21.55 -10.99 3.84
CA ALA A 55 21.92 -9.57 3.97
C ALA A 55 23.02 -9.36 5.02
N SER A 56 22.99 -10.11 6.13
CA SER A 56 24.06 -10.18 7.12
C SER A 56 25.36 -10.72 6.52
N ALA A 57 25.30 -11.81 5.74
CA ALA A 57 26.47 -12.41 5.10
C ALA A 57 27.08 -11.53 3.98
N ALA A 58 26.24 -10.76 3.27
CA ALA A 58 26.68 -9.82 2.24
C ALA A 58 27.37 -8.56 2.82
N ALA A 59 27.02 -8.15 4.04
CA ALA A 59 27.68 -7.05 4.73
C ALA A 59 29.10 -7.37 5.21
N ASP A 60 29.40 -8.66 5.48
CA ASP A 60 30.70 -9.14 5.95
C ASP A 60 31.71 -9.49 4.84
N SER A 61 31.33 -9.36 3.56
CA SER A 61 32.22 -9.66 2.43
C SER A 61 32.58 -8.41 1.62
N LYS A 62 33.74 -7.82 1.93
CA LYS A 62 34.41 -6.82 1.05
C LYS A 62 34.68 -7.45 -0.33
N PRO A 63 34.40 -6.76 -1.46
CA PRO A 63 34.75 -7.29 -2.77
C PRO A 63 36.21 -6.96 -3.11
N ASP A 64 37.00 -8.01 -3.31
CA ASP A 64 38.32 -7.94 -3.91
C ASP A 64 38.22 -7.86 -5.45
N LYS A 65 39.05 -7.01 -6.06
CA LYS A 65 39.02 -6.71 -7.49
C LYS A 65 39.66 -7.84 -8.29
N ALA A 66 38.92 -8.48 -9.21
CA ALA A 66 39.54 -9.24 -10.28
C ALA A 66 38.79 -9.16 -11.62
N LYS A 67 39.59 -8.85 -12.65
CA LYS A 67 39.30 -8.71 -14.09
C LYS A 67 38.86 -10.05 -14.72
N ARG A 68 38.02 -10.01 -15.76
CA ARG A 68 38.31 -10.57 -17.12
C ARG A 68 37.18 -10.35 -18.14
N LYS A 69 37.59 -10.41 -19.41
CA LYS A 69 36.95 -10.02 -20.69
C LYS A 69 36.05 -11.13 -21.29
N PRO A 70 35.35 -10.89 -22.43
CA PRO A 70 34.13 -11.61 -22.84
C PRO A 70 34.36 -12.74 -23.86
N GLU A 71 33.41 -13.66 -23.97
CA GLU A 71 33.30 -14.62 -25.08
C GLU A 71 31.84 -14.90 -25.50
N LYS A 72 31.65 -15.28 -26.77
CA LYS A 72 30.43 -15.30 -27.59
C LYS A 72 29.83 -16.72 -27.77
N LYS A 73 28.50 -16.76 -28.00
CA LYS A 73 27.69 -17.72 -28.84
C LYS A 73 27.72 -19.21 -28.40
N ASN A 74 26.68 -20.05 -28.55
CA ASN A 74 25.59 -20.12 -29.54
C ASN A 74 24.49 -21.12 -29.07
N ARG A 75 23.27 -20.91 -29.62
CA ARG A 75 22.13 -21.80 -29.94
C ARG A 75 22.09 -23.30 -29.53
N GLY A 76 20.90 -23.74 -29.11
CA GLY A 76 20.41 -25.12 -29.20
C GLY A 76 19.00 -25.26 -28.62
N ALA A 77 18.09 -25.96 -29.32
CA ALA A 77 16.64 -25.95 -29.12
C ALA A 77 16.07 -27.24 -28.48
N ALA A 78 14.78 -27.13 -28.12
CA ALA A 78 13.74 -28.18 -28.04
C ALA A 78 13.47 -28.88 -26.69
N GLY A 79 12.17 -29.02 -26.39
CA GLY A 79 11.64 -30.17 -25.63
C GLY A 79 10.63 -29.83 -24.52
N ALA A 80 9.36 -30.15 -24.77
CA ALA A 80 8.18 -30.01 -23.91
C ALA A 80 8.26 -30.69 -22.52
N ALA A 81 7.57 -30.11 -21.51
CA ALA A 81 6.65 -30.83 -20.61
C ALA A 81 5.95 -29.88 -19.62
N ARG A 82 4.71 -30.26 -19.30
CA ARG A 82 3.68 -29.59 -18.50
C ARG A 82 3.95 -29.79 -16.99
N ALA A 83 3.89 -28.72 -16.20
CA ALA A 83 3.63 -28.78 -14.76
C ALA A 83 3.20 -27.38 -14.26
N ALA A 84 2.07 -27.32 -13.55
CA ALA A 84 1.65 -26.12 -12.84
C ALA A 84 2.74 -25.72 -11.84
N LYS A 85 3.40 -24.60 -12.10
CA LYS A 85 4.48 -24.09 -11.26
C LYS A 85 3.90 -22.97 -10.41
N VAL A 86 3.82 -23.23 -9.12
CA VAL A 86 3.71 -22.23 -8.06
C VAL A 86 4.64 -21.09 -8.44
N SER A 87 4.07 -19.89 -8.66
CA SER A 87 4.82 -18.69 -9.01
C SER A 87 5.87 -18.48 -7.94
N ALA A 88 7.14 -18.70 -8.28
CA ALA A 88 8.26 -18.38 -7.42
C ALA A 88 8.11 -16.92 -6.98
N ALA A 89 8.24 -16.66 -5.68
CA ALA A 89 8.30 -15.29 -5.17
C ALA A 89 9.36 -14.52 -6.00
N PRO A 90 8.98 -13.38 -6.60
CA PRO A 90 9.94 -12.62 -7.39
C PRO A 90 11.10 -12.17 -6.48
N PRO A 91 12.33 -12.10 -7.02
CA PRO A 91 13.47 -11.64 -6.24
C PRO A 91 13.17 -10.25 -5.67
N ALA A 92 13.43 -10.05 -4.38
CA ALA A 92 13.30 -8.77 -3.70
C ALA A 92 13.86 -7.65 -4.58
N ALA A 93 13.03 -6.63 -4.85
CA ALA A 93 13.44 -5.49 -5.64
C ALA A 93 14.70 -4.88 -4.99
N PRO A 94 15.82 -4.73 -5.72
CA PRO A 94 17.08 -4.29 -5.13
C PRO A 94 16.88 -2.90 -4.51
N GLY A 95 17.19 -2.78 -3.21
CA GLY A 95 17.22 -1.50 -2.47
C GLY A 95 16.24 -1.34 -1.31
N LEU A 96 15.17 -2.14 -1.19
CA LEU A 96 14.22 -2.03 -0.07
C LEU A 96 14.47 -3.13 0.96
N SER A 97 15.34 -2.86 1.93
CA SER A 97 15.43 -3.72 3.12
C SER A 97 14.22 -3.46 4.01
N LEU A 98 13.47 -4.49 4.37
CA LEU A 98 12.38 -4.36 5.35
C LEU A 98 12.89 -3.84 6.72
N ALA A 99 14.18 -3.99 7.02
CA ALA A 99 14.79 -3.45 8.23
C ALA A 99 14.91 -1.90 8.23
N SER A 100 14.74 -1.24 7.08
CA SER A 100 14.70 0.23 7.00
C SER A 100 13.29 0.81 7.13
N CYS A 101 12.28 -0.01 7.41
CA CYS A 101 10.87 0.38 7.45
C CYS A 101 10.28 0.17 8.87
N PRO A 102 10.60 1.04 9.86
CA PRO A 102 10.23 0.81 11.26
C PRO A 102 8.71 0.73 11.50
N CYS A 103 7.91 1.41 10.67
CA CYS A 103 6.47 1.56 10.87
C CYS A 103 5.62 0.48 10.17
N LEU A 104 6.24 -0.40 9.37
CA LEU A 104 5.54 -1.48 8.67
C LEU A 104 5.88 -2.84 9.27
N SER A 105 5.01 -3.32 10.16
CA SER A 105 5.08 -4.67 10.72
C SER A 105 3.96 -5.56 10.16
N PRO A 106 4.11 -6.90 10.17
CA PRO A 106 3.04 -7.83 9.82
C PRO A 106 1.76 -7.69 10.67
N SER A 107 1.85 -7.07 11.85
CA SER A 107 0.73 -6.76 12.74
C SER A 107 0.09 -5.38 12.50
N THR A 108 0.72 -4.51 11.71
CA THR A 108 0.23 -3.15 11.47
C THR A 108 -1.08 -3.19 10.69
N ALA A 109 -2.20 -2.87 11.32
CA ALA A 109 -3.52 -2.83 10.67
C ALA A 109 -3.83 -1.47 10.03
N LEU A 110 -3.33 -0.39 10.62
CA LEU A 110 -3.52 0.99 10.18
C LEU A 110 -2.17 1.68 10.08
N LEU A 111 -1.94 2.40 8.99
CA LEU A 111 -0.71 3.18 8.78
C LEU A 111 -1.06 4.53 8.16
N LEU A 112 -0.61 5.62 8.78
CA LEU A 112 -0.60 6.94 8.18
C LEU A 112 0.78 7.21 7.56
N ILE A 113 0.82 7.46 6.26
CA ILE A 113 2.01 7.96 5.57
C ILE A 113 1.77 9.44 5.27
N ASP A 114 2.29 10.29 6.14
CA ASP A 114 2.00 11.71 6.12
C ASP A 114 2.93 12.46 5.15
N THR A 115 2.34 13.15 4.18
CA THR A 115 3.07 13.95 3.19
C THR A 115 3.21 15.42 3.61
N ALA A 116 2.65 15.82 4.76
CA ALA A 116 2.84 17.16 5.29
C ALA A 116 4.34 17.48 5.45
N GLY A 117 4.74 18.69 5.06
CA GLY A 117 6.14 19.14 5.11
C GLY A 117 7.08 18.46 4.12
N CYS A 118 6.59 17.62 3.19
CA CYS A 118 7.41 16.91 2.20
C CYS A 118 7.36 17.53 0.80
N GLU A 119 6.80 18.74 0.64
CA GLU A 119 6.68 19.45 -0.65
C GLU A 119 5.99 18.63 -1.76
N MET A 120 4.98 17.83 -1.38
CA MET A 120 4.25 16.96 -2.31
C MET A 120 2.91 17.59 -2.69
N GLU A 121 2.95 18.59 -3.58
CA GLU A 121 1.75 19.34 -3.97
C GLU A 121 0.90 18.67 -5.06
N GLU A 122 -0.39 18.99 -5.06
CA GLU A 122 -1.32 18.54 -6.10
C GLU A 122 -1.10 19.30 -7.43
N ALA A 123 -1.21 18.59 -8.54
CA ALA A 123 -1.37 19.14 -9.88
C ALA A 123 -2.83 19.06 -10.32
N ALA A 124 -3.30 20.09 -11.04
CA ALA A 124 -4.59 20.07 -11.71
C ALA A 124 -4.43 19.63 -13.17
N THR A 125 -5.35 18.81 -13.67
CA THR A 125 -5.44 18.55 -15.12
C THR A 125 -6.00 19.76 -15.86
N ALA A 126 -5.77 19.84 -17.18
CA ALA A 126 -6.36 20.87 -18.04
C ALA A 126 -7.90 20.91 -17.96
N ASP A 127 -8.52 19.73 -17.78
CA ASP A 127 -9.89 19.63 -17.28
C ASP A 127 -9.90 19.92 -15.77
N GLN A 128 -10.53 21.02 -15.38
CA GLN A 128 -10.53 21.55 -13.99
C GLN A 128 -11.15 20.59 -12.94
N GLY A 129 -11.64 19.42 -13.34
CA GLY A 129 -12.37 18.48 -12.49
C GLY A 129 -11.54 17.41 -11.77
N SER A 130 -10.32 17.09 -12.24
CA SER A 130 -9.49 16.03 -11.64
C SER A 130 -8.14 16.53 -11.15
N LYS A 131 -7.63 15.87 -10.10
CA LYS A 131 -6.34 16.18 -9.46
C LYS A 131 -5.43 14.96 -9.47
N SER A 132 -4.13 15.19 -9.43
CA SER A 132 -3.11 14.16 -9.26
C SER A 132 -1.97 14.70 -8.43
N ASN A 133 -1.29 13.85 -7.69
CA ASN A 133 -0.11 14.19 -6.91
C ASN A 133 0.97 13.16 -7.23
N ALA A 134 1.99 13.60 -7.97
CA ALA A 134 3.00 12.71 -8.52
C ALA A 134 3.85 12.05 -7.44
N ARG A 135 4.28 12.85 -6.47
CA ARG A 135 5.12 12.39 -5.35
C ARG A 135 4.34 11.49 -4.41
N GLU A 136 3.07 11.83 -4.12
CA GLU A 136 2.20 10.94 -3.34
C GLU A 136 1.97 9.59 -4.05
N ALA A 137 1.87 9.58 -5.39
CA ALA A 137 1.74 8.35 -6.16
C ALA A 137 3.00 7.47 -6.07
N GLU A 138 4.19 8.09 -6.09
CA GLU A 138 5.47 7.39 -5.86
C GLU A 138 5.52 6.78 -4.46
N VAL A 139 5.15 7.54 -3.43
CA VAL A 139 5.07 7.07 -2.04
C VAL A 139 4.13 5.88 -1.91
N ALA A 140 2.92 5.97 -2.49
CA ALA A 140 1.95 4.87 -2.49
C ALA A 140 2.53 3.61 -3.17
N MET A 141 3.25 3.77 -4.28
CA MET A 141 3.91 2.65 -4.97
C MET A 141 5.09 2.07 -4.20
N THR A 142 5.87 2.91 -3.52
CA THR A 142 6.92 2.45 -2.60
C THR A 142 6.32 1.60 -1.49
N HIS A 143 5.19 2.03 -0.90
CA HIS A 143 4.50 1.22 0.10
C HIS A 143 3.96 -0.10 -0.45
N VAL A 144 3.39 -0.10 -1.67
CA VAL A 144 3.00 -1.35 -2.34
C VAL A 144 4.20 -2.28 -2.57
N ARG A 145 5.36 -1.73 -2.96
CA ARG A 145 6.59 -2.53 -3.09
C ARG A 145 7.03 -3.11 -1.75
N ARG A 146 6.92 -2.36 -0.65
CA ARG A 146 7.22 -2.84 0.71
C ARG A 146 6.29 -4.00 1.10
N LEU A 147 4.97 -3.86 0.90
CA LEU A 147 3.99 -4.92 1.13
C LEU A 147 4.27 -6.16 0.27
N HIS A 148 4.61 -5.96 -1.01
CA HIS A 148 4.95 -7.07 -1.90
C HIS A 148 6.25 -7.77 -1.48
N ALA A 149 7.26 -7.02 -1.04
CA ALA A 149 8.51 -7.55 -0.51
C ALA A 149 8.31 -8.33 0.79
N MET A 150 7.26 -8.03 1.58
CA MET A 150 6.87 -8.86 2.73
C MET A 150 6.30 -10.24 2.31
N GLY A 151 6.06 -10.46 1.02
CA GLY A 151 5.51 -11.71 0.48
C GLY A 151 4.04 -11.63 0.10
N LEU A 152 3.41 -10.45 0.16
CA LEU A 152 2.00 -10.31 -0.20
C LEU A 152 1.84 -10.31 -1.73
N GLY A 153 0.90 -11.10 -2.25
CA GLY A 153 0.59 -11.12 -3.68
C GLY A 153 0.04 -9.77 -4.16
N LEU A 154 0.42 -9.33 -5.36
CA LEU A 154 -0.08 -8.06 -5.92
C LEU A 154 -1.61 -8.07 -6.10
N ASP A 155 -2.21 -9.23 -6.33
CA ASP A 155 -3.66 -9.44 -6.40
C ASP A 155 -4.36 -9.25 -5.05
N GLN A 156 -3.63 -9.33 -3.94
CA GLN A 156 -4.12 -9.10 -2.58
C GLN A 156 -3.99 -7.64 -2.13
N ILE A 157 -3.46 -6.77 -2.99
CA ILE A 157 -3.24 -5.34 -2.74
C ILE A 157 -4.16 -4.52 -3.67
N GLY A 158 -4.72 -3.44 -3.14
CA GLY A 158 -5.44 -2.44 -3.93
C GLY A 158 -5.02 -1.02 -3.59
N ILE A 159 -5.03 -0.14 -4.58
CA ILE A 159 -4.91 1.31 -4.39
C ILE A 159 -6.23 1.98 -4.75
N ILE A 160 -6.73 2.79 -3.82
CA ILE A 160 -7.96 3.57 -3.98
C ILE A 160 -7.61 5.05 -3.90
N THR A 161 -8.14 5.83 -4.84
CA THR A 161 -7.98 7.29 -4.85
C THR A 161 -9.24 7.96 -5.38
N PRO A 162 -9.66 9.13 -4.89
CA PRO A 162 -10.89 9.77 -5.36
C PRO A 162 -10.78 10.38 -6.77
N TYR A 163 -9.58 10.59 -7.31
CA TYR A 163 -9.38 11.32 -8.56
C TYR A 163 -8.96 10.42 -9.73
N ALA A 164 -9.61 10.57 -10.89
CA ALA A 164 -9.33 9.78 -12.08
C ALA A 164 -7.93 10.02 -12.66
N ALA A 165 -7.42 11.26 -12.59
CA ALA A 165 -6.07 11.59 -13.01
C ALA A 165 -5.01 10.86 -12.15
N GLN A 166 -5.23 10.75 -10.84
CA GLN A 166 -4.38 9.95 -9.96
C GLN A 166 -4.46 8.45 -10.31
N VAL A 167 -5.64 7.93 -10.65
CA VAL A 167 -5.77 6.53 -11.12
C VAL A 167 -4.93 6.29 -12.37
N SER A 168 -4.97 7.19 -13.36
CA SER A 168 -4.16 7.06 -14.58
C SER A 168 -2.67 7.04 -14.26
N LEU A 169 -2.20 7.99 -13.44
CA LEU A 169 -0.81 8.06 -13.02
C LEU A 169 -0.35 6.78 -12.29
N LEU A 170 -1.12 6.31 -11.32
CA LEU A 170 -0.81 5.10 -10.56
C LEU A 170 -0.81 3.86 -11.46
N ARG A 171 -1.67 3.79 -12.48
CA ARG A 171 -1.66 2.68 -13.45
C ARG A 171 -0.41 2.68 -14.32
N ASP A 172 0.07 3.86 -14.71
CA ASP A 172 1.32 4.00 -15.47
C ASP A 172 2.53 3.60 -14.61
N LEU A 173 2.59 4.05 -13.35
CA LEU A 173 3.62 3.61 -12.39
C LEU A 173 3.57 2.09 -12.15
N ARG A 174 2.37 1.52 -11.95
CA ARG A 174 2.19 0.07 -11.83
C ARG A 174 2.75 -0.67 -13.04
N ARG A 175 2.44 -0.20 -14.25
CA ARG A 175 2.96 -0.80 -15.50
C ARG A 175 4.48 -0.75 -15.54
N ALA A 176 5.08 0.38 -15.17
CA ALA A 176 6.52 0.55 -15.15
C ALA A 176 7.21 -0.35 -14.11
N LEU A 177 6.62 -0.52 -12.93
CA LEU A 177 7.23 -1.27 -11.81
C LEU A 177 6.97 -2.78 -11.85
N PHE A 178 5.78 -3.20 -12.27
CA PHE A 178 5.32 -4.59 -12.16
C PHE A 178 4.91 -5.22 -13.50
N GLY A 179 4.95 -4.45 -14.60
CA GLY A 179 4.55 -4.89 -15.93
C GLY A 179 3.05 -4.69 -16.24
N GLU A 180 2.69 -4.83 -17.53
CA GLU A 180 1.33 -4.56 -18.03
C GLU A 180 0.26 -5.44 -17.36
N GLN A 181 0.61 -6.69 -17.06
CA GLN A 181 -0.30 -7.71 -16.55
C GLN A 181 -0.30 -7.80 -15.01
N ALA A 182 0.28 -6.82 -14.33
CA ALA A 182 0.31 -6.79 -12.87
C ALA A 182 -1.11 -6.82 -12.28
N ALA A 183 -1.35 -7.76 -11.37
CA ALA A 183 -2.66 -7.96 -10.73
C ALA A 183 -3.00 -6.89 -9.68
N LEU A 184 -2.08 -5.94 -9.41
CA LEU A 184 -2.32 -4.80 -8.55
C LEU A 184 -3.50 -3.98 -9.06
N GLU A 185 -4.52 -3.86 -8.22
CA GLU A 185 -5.76 -3.20 -8.56
C GLU A 185 -5.70 -1.71 -8.21
N VAL A 186 -5.91 -0.84 -9.19
CA VAL A 186 -5.92 0.62 -9.02
C VAL A 186 -7.24 1.18 -9.55
N SER A 187 -8.02 1.82 -8.69
CA SER A 187 -9.33 2.34 -9.07
C SER A 187 -9.77 3.55 -8.24
N THR A 188 -10.84 4.19 -8.70
CA THR A 188 -11.54 5.18 -7.89
C THR A 188 -12.36 4.49 -6.80
N VAL A 189 -12.83 5.25 -5.81
CA VAL A 189 -13.74 4.74 -4.77
C VAL A 189 -14.95 4.05 -5.38
N ASP A 190 -15.64 4.75 -6.31
CA ASP A 190 -16.84 4.22 -6.97
C ASP A 190 -16.50 2.99 -7.83
N GLY A 191 -15.34 3.01 -8.49
CA GLY A 191 -14.85 1.85 -9.21
C GLY A 191 -14.67 0.65 -8.29
N PHE A 192 -14.09 0.81 -7.10
CA PHE A 192 -13.75 -0.26 -6.16
C PHE A 192 -14.96 -0.88 -5.42
N GLN A 193 -16.19 -0.46 -5.72
CA GLN A 193 -17.37 -0.93 -5.01
C GLN A 193 -17.56 -2.45 -5.10
N GLY A 194 -17.93 -3.07 -3.97
CA GLY A 194 -18.18 -4.52 -3.89
C GLY A 194 -16.93 -5.41 -3.89
N ARG A 195 -15.74 -4.81 -3.99
CA ARG A 195 -14.45 -5.50 -3.95
C ARG A 195 -13.80 -5.35 -2.58
N GLU A 196 -12.82 -6.20 -2.26
CA GLU A 196 -12.03 -6.15 -1.02
C GLU A 196 -10.63 -6.73 -1.26
N LYS A 197 -9.66 -6.30 -0.45
CA LYS A 197 -8.26 -6.75 -0.52
C LYS A 197 -7.69 -6.96 0.87
N GLU A 198 -6.63 -7.78 0.98
CA GLU A 198 -5.95 -7.97 2.25
C GLU A 198 -5.28 -6.67 2.70
N ALA A 199 -4.68 -5.94 1.75
CA ALA A 199 -4.14 -4.59 1.97
C ALA A 199 -4.76 -3.57 1.02
N ILE A 200 -5.12 -2.40 1.55
CA ILE A 200 -5.56 -1.23 0.77
C ILE A 200 -4.64 -0.05 1.07
N VAL A 201 -4.23 0.66 0.03
CA VAL A 201 -3.55 1.94 0.10
C VAL A 201 -4.50 3.01 -0.42
N ILE A 202 -4.81 4.01 0.40
CA ILE A 202 -5.64 5.16 0.03
C ILE A 202 -4.72 6.32 -0.29
N SER A 203 -4.77 6.84 -1.51
CA SER A 203 -4.07 8.07 -1.91
C SER A 203 -5.06 9.23 -1.93
N ALA A 204 -4.91 10.16 -1.00
CA ALA A 204 -5.81 11.29 -0.80
C ALA A 204 -5.62 12.41 -1.83
N VAL A 205 -4.43 12.57 -2.41
CA VAL A 205 -4.03 13.52 -3.47
C VAL A 205 -3.95 14.98 -3.03
N ARG A 206 -4.84 15.43 -2.14
CA ARG A 206 -5.01 16.85 -1.85
C ARG A 206 -3.92 17.37 -0.92
N SER A 207 -3.13 18.28 -1.47
CA SER A 207 -2.15 19.10 -0.77
C SER A 207 -2.02 20.43 -1.52
N ASN A 208 -2.44 21.53 -0.88
CA ASN A 208 -2.49 22.86 -1.51
C ASN A 208 -2.51 23.98 -0.46
N ASP A 209 -2.00 25.16 -0.83
CA ASP A 209 -1.93 26.35 0.05
C ASP A 209 -3.29 26.78 0.63
N LYS A 210 -4.37 26.52 -0.09
CA LYS A 210 -5.73 26.88 0.33
C LYS A 210 -6.31 25.90 1.35
N ARG A 211 -5.58 24.81 1.65
CA ARG A 211 -6.01 23.69 2.49
C ARG A 211 -7.41 23.19 2.15
N SER A 212 -7.70 23.09 0.84
CA SER A 212 -8.98 22.63 0.34
C SER A 212 -8.94 21.13 0.07
N VAL A 213 -9.96 20.40 0.53
CA VAL A 213 -10.07 18.94 0.35
C VAL A 213 -10.95 18.54 -0.85
N GLY A 214 -11.78 19.45 -1.35
CA GLY A 214 -12.73 19.21 -2.45
C GLY A 214 -13.54 17.92 -2.28
N PHE A 215 -13.51 17.02 -3.27
CA PHE A 215 -14.33 15.79 -3.29
C PHE A 215 -13.99 14.76 -2.20
N LEU A 216 -12.93 14.96 -1.41
CA LEU A 216 -12.60 14.08 -0.30
C LEU A 216 -13.57 14.17 0.89
N ASN A 217 -14.34 15.26 1.01
CA ASN A 217 -15.25 15.48 2.14
C ASN A 217 -16.51 14.57 2.12
N ASP A 218 -16.67 13.72 1.10
CA ASP A 218 -17.73 12.72 1.07
C ASP A 218 -17.43 11.58 2.04
N ALA A 219 -18.04 11.66 3.21
CA ALA A 219 -17.92 10.68 4.28
C ALA A 219 -18.28 9.24 3.86
N ARG A 220 -19.24 9.08 2.93
CA ARG A 220 -19.65 7.75 2.47
C ARG A 220 -18.57 7.15 1.59
N ARG A 221 -17.99 7.95 0.68
CA ARG A 221 -16.90 7.49 -0.18
C ARG A 221 -15.65 7.13 0.62
N MET A 222 -15.28 7.94 1.60
CA MET A 222 -14.13 7.62 2.46
C MET A 222 -14.37 6.34 3.26
N ASN A 223 -15.57 6.16 3.82
CA ASN A 223 -15.95 4.90 4.47
C ASN A 223 -15.89 3.70 3.53
N VAL A 224 -16.36 3.84 2.28
CA VAL A 224 -16.22 2.79 1.29
C VAL A 224 -14.75 2.44 1.10
N ALA A 225 -13.87 3.42 0.90
CA ALA A 225 -12.43 3.22 0.71
C ALA A 225 -11.78 2.48 1.89
N VAL A 226 -11.95 2.96 3.12
CA VAL A 226 -11.38 2.34 4.33
C VAL A 226 -11.90 0.91 4.51
N THR A 227 -13.21 0.69 4.34
CA THR A 227 -13.83 -0.64 4.54
C THR A 227 -13.54 -1.66 3.44
N ARG A 228 -12.76 -1.30 2.40
CA ARG A 228 -12.27 -2.28 1.40
C ARG A 228 -11.10 -3.11 1.94
N ALA A 229 -10.44 -2.67 3.01
CA ALA A 229 -9.29 -3.33 3.61
C ALA A 229 -9.72 -4.45 4.57
N ARG A 230 -9.05 -5.61 4.51
CA ARG A 230 -9.28 -6.71 5.45
C ARG A 230 -8.28 -6.74 6.60
N CYS A 231 -6.99 -6.66 6.30
CA CYS A 231 -5.91 -6.75 7.29
C CYS A 231 -5.22 -5.40 7.51
N HIS A 232 -4.88 -4.70 6.42
CA HIS A 232 -4.04 -3.51 6.44
C HIS A 232 -4.66 -2.39 5.61
N CYS A 233 -4.79 -1.20 6.21
CA CYS A 233 -5.20 0.02 5.53
C CYS A 233 -4.12 1.09 5.73
N ALA A 234 -3.51 1.54 4.64
CA ALA A 234 -2.61 2.68 4.64
C ALA A 234 -3.33 3.92 4.09
N LEU A 235 -3.21 5.06 4.76
CA LEU A 235 -3.64 6.36 4.28
C LEU A 235 -2.40 7.18 3.92
N VAL A 236 -2.27 7.56 2.66
CA VAL A 236 -1.23 8.47 2.16
C VAL A 236 -1.88 9.81 1.88
N GLY A 237 -1.36 10.87 2.50
CA GLY A 237 -1.86 12.22 2.25
C GLY A 237 -1.28 13.26 3.19
N ASP A 238 -1.61 14.51 2.90
CA ASP A 238 -1.13 15.68 3.63
C ASP A 238 -2.03 15.95 4.84
N SER A 239 -1.55 15.65 6.04
CA SER A 239 -2.32 15.83 7.26
C SER A 239 -2.73 17.30 7.50
N GLU A 240 -1.91 18.29 7.12
CA GLU A 240 -2.26 19.70 7.27
C GLU A 240 -3.44 20.11 6.40
N THR A 241 -3.52 19.56 5.19
CA THR A 241 -4.65 19.80 4.29
C THR A 241 -5.88 19.01 4.75
N LEU A 242 -5.73 17.72 5.07
CA LEU A 242 -6.84 16.82 5.42
C LEU A 242 -7.53 17.23 6.72
N LYS A 243 -6.78 17.62 7.76
CA LYS A 243 -7.33 17.99 9.07
C LYS A 243 -8.18 19.27 9.08
N THR A 244 -8.21 20.03 7.97
CA THR A 244 -9.09 21.20 7.86
C THR A 244 -10.57 20.84 7.68
N ASP A 245 -10.86 19.63 7.19
CA ASP A 245 -12.22 19.12 7.13
C ASP A 245 -12.56 18.34 8.42
N PRO A 246 -13.68 18.62 9.11
CA PRO A 246 -14.00 17.99 10.38
C PRO A 246 -14.15 16.46 10.33
N PHE A 247 -14.58 15.91 9.20
CA PHE A 247 -14.75 14.47 9.04
C PHE A 247 -13.39 13.80 8.79
N LEU A 248 -12.58 14.37 7.89
CA LEU A 248 -11.24 13.86 7.61
C LEU A 248 -10.30 14.04 8.80
N ASN A 249 -10.44 15.11 9.58
CA ASN A 249 -9.68 15.28 10.83
C ASN A 249 -9.87 14.08 11.77
N LYS A 250 -11.12 13.64 11.98
CA LYS A 250 -11.42 12.45 12.80
C LYS A 250 -10.79 11.17 12.25
N LEU A 251 -10.70 11.05 10.91
CA LEU A 251 -10.04 9.91 10.28
C LEU A 251 -8.53 9.95 10.53
N VAL A 252 -7.88 11.09 10.30
CA VAL A 252 -6.44 11.23 10.49
C VAL A 252 -6.08 11.04 11.96
N GLU A 253 -6.78 11.69 12.88
CA GLU A 253 -6.59 11.51 14.33
C GLU A 253 -6.76 10.04 14.76
N TYR A 254 -7.70 9.32 14.16
CA TYR A 254 -7.89 7.90 14.45
C TYR A 254 -6.70 7.06 13.99
N PHE A 255 -6.17 7.31 12.79
CA PHE A 255 -4.96 6.63 12.31
C PHE A 255 -3.73 6.95 13.18
N GLU A 256 -3.61 8.19 13.67
CA GLU A 256 -2.54 8.61 14.58
C GLU A 256 -2.64 7.95 15.96
N GLN A 257 -3.85 7.69 16.45
CA GLN A 257 -4.09 7.12 17.79
C GLN A 257 -4.00 5.60 17.82
N GLU A 258 -4.48 4.92 16.78
CA GLU A 258 -4.70 3.47 16.76
C GLU A 258 -3.78 2.73 15.77
N GLY A 259 -3.02 3.47 14.96
CA GLY A 259 -2.13 2.95 13.93
C GLY A 259 -0.68 3.40 14.11
N GLU A 260 0.12 3.05 13.12
CA GLU A 260 1.50 3.54 12.99
C GLU A 260 1.54 4.79 12.12
N GLN A 261 2.58 5.61 12.27
CA GLN A 261 2.78 6.80 11.45
C GLN A 261 4.21 6.87 10.91
N GLU A 262 4.35 7.23 9.63
CA GLU A 262 5.64 7.46 8.98
C GLU A 262 5.55 8.73 8.13
N SER A 263 6.64 9.50 8.08
CA SER A 263 6.72 10.65 7.18
C SER A 263 7.07 10.19 5.77
N ALA A 264 6.37 10.73 4.78
CA ALA A 264 6.56 10.37 3.38
C ALA A 264 7.97 10.64 2.85
N CYS A 265 8.70 11.61 3.41
CA CYS A 265 10.08 11.93 3.02
C CYS A 265 11.01 10.71 3.14
N LEU A 266 10.77 9.83 4.12
CA LEU A 266 11.54 8.60 4.32
C LEU A 266 11.32 7.54 3.21
N LEU A 267 10.29 7.69 2.38
CA LEU A 267 9.92 6.74 1.32
C LEU A 267 10.38 7.17 -0.08
N VAL A 268 10.74 8.43 -0.28
CA VAL A 268 11.13 8.98 -1.58
C VAL A 268 12.61 9.36 -1.68
N ASP A 269 13.30 9.51 -0.54
CA ASP A 269 14.73 9.84 -0.49
C ASP A 269 15.63 8.60 -0.18
N ALA A 270 15.07 7.39 -0.30
CA ALA A 270 15.73 6.11 0.01
C ALA A 270 16.20 5.33 -1.23
#